data_AF-A0A2P8VWF5-F1
#
_entry.id   AF-A0A2P8VWF5-F1
#
_cell.length_a   1.000
_cell.length_b   1.000
_cell.length_c   1.000
_cell.angle_alpha   90.00
_cell.angle_beta   90.00
_cell.angle_gamma   90.00
#
_symmetry.space_group_name_H-M   'P 1'
#
loop_
_entity.id
_entity.type
_entity.pdbx_description
1 polymer ?
#
loop_
_entity_poly.entity_id
_entity_poly.type
_entity_poly.pdbx_seq_one_letter_code
_entity_poly.pdbx_strand_id
1 'polypeptide(L)'
;PVNLGNPDEYTILELAQAVQSMVNPDAELIYKPLPQDDPQRRKPDITRAKTFLDWSPTVPLQEGLKLTIDDFRDRFNRQGTTTELPSTLHSVVG
;
A
#
# COMPACT_ATOMS: atom_id res chain seq x y z
N PRO A 1 -7.54 23.95 -11.88
CA PRO A 1 -6.88 22.87 -11.10
C PRO A 1 -5.58 22.45 -11.81
N VAL A 2 -4.55 22.09 -11.05
CA VAL A 2 -3.31 21.46 -11.58
C VAL A 2 -3.26 20.05 -11.01
N ASN A 3 -3.30 19.03 -11.88
CA ASN A 3 -3.28 17.63 -11.43
C ASN A 3 -1.84 17.25 -11.07
N LEU A 4 -1.66 16.64 -9.90
CA LEU A 4 -0.40 16.06 -9.45
C LEU A 4 -0.63 14.58 -9.20
N GLY A 5 -0.04 13.73 -10.04
CA GLY A 5 -0.15 12.28 -9.93
C GLY A 5 0.72 11.58 -10.95
N ASN A 6 0.79 10.26 -10.86
CA ASN A 6 1.51 9.45 -11.82
C ASN A 6 0.65 9.24 -13.09
N PRO A 7 1.11 9.64 -14.29
CA PRO A 7 0.39 9.39 -15.54
C PRO A 7 0.52 7.94 -16.03
N ASP A 8 1.43 7.15 -15.45
CA ASP A 8 1.56 5.72 -15.73
C ASP A 8 0.33 4.98 -15.19
N GLU A 9 -0.25 4.12 -16.01
CA GLU A 9 -1.47 3.37 -15.69
C GLU A 9 -1.12 1.93 -15.33
N TYR A 10 -1.71 1.46 -14.23
CA TYR A 10 -1.63 0.08 -13.77
C TYR A 10 -3.03 -0.40 -13.43
N THR A 11 -3.32 -1.65 -13.74
CA THR A 11 -4.51 -2.34 -13.24
C THR A 11 -4.36 -2.65 -11.75
N ILE A 12 -5.47 -2.84 -11.04
CA ILE A 12 -5.46 -3.34 -9.65
C ILE A 12 -4.78 -4.72 -9.58
N LEU A 13 -4.91 -5.54 -10.61
CA LEU A 13 -4.27 -6.86 -10.66
C LEU A 13 -2.74 -6.75 -10.74
N GLU A 14 -2.20 -5.89 -11.60
CA GLU A 14 -0.76 -5.66 -11.71
C GLU A 14 -0.18 -5.10 -10.40
N LEU A 15 -0.89 -4.17 -9.76
CA LEU A 15 -0.49 -3.64 -8.46
C LEU A 15 -0.50 -4.74 -7.38
N ALA A 16 -1.56 -5.56 -7.34
CA ALA A 16 -1.66 -6.65 -6.37
C ALA A 16 -0.56 -7.70 -6.58
N GLN A 17 -0.24 -8.05 -7.82
CA GLN A 17 0.85 -8.98 -8.16
C GLN A 17 2.23 -8.41 -7.81
N ALA A 18 2.46 -7.11 -8.05
CA ALA A 18 3.69 -6.44 -7.64
C ALA A 18 3.87 -6.55 -6.11
N VAL A 19 2.84 -6.21 -5.34
CA VAL A 19 2.88 -6.32 -3.87
C VAL A 19 3.08 -7.77 -3.42
N GLN A 20 2.33 -8.72 -4.00
CA GLN A 20 2.46 -10.16 -3.70
C GLN A 20 3.91 -10.63 -3.88
N SER A 21 4.52 -10.37 -5.04
CA SER A 21 5.90 -10.77 -5.33
C SER A 21 6.94 -10.18 -4.36
N MET A 22 6.72 -8.97 -3.86
CA MET A 22 7.67 -8.25 -3.00
C MET A 22 7.49 -8.56 -1.50
N VAL A 23 6.30 -9.01 -1.11
CA VAL A 23 5.93 -9.24 0.30
C VAL A 23 5.83 -10.72 0.63
N ASN A 24 5.00 -11.46 -0.10
CA ASN A 24 4.80 -12.89 0.07
C ASN A 24 4.27 -13.51 -1.24
N PRO A 25 5.14 -14.16 -2.05
CA PRO A 25 4.75 -14.79 -3.30
C PRO A 25 3.66 -15.88 -3.16
N ASP A 26 3.52 -16.47 -1.97
CA ASP A 26 2.57 -17.55 -1.70
C ASP A 26 1.20 -17.04 -1.22
N ALA A 27 1.02 -15.71 -1.09
CA ALA A 27 -0.25 -15.13 -0.69
C ALA A 27 -1.33 -15.35 -1.76
N GLU A 28 -2.56 -15.71 -1.37
CA GLU A 28 -3.66 -15.90 -2.32
C GLU A 28 -4.25 -14.57 -2.81
N LEU A 29 -4.48 -14.43 -4.12
CA LEU A 29 -5.24 -13.31 -4.70
C LEU A 29 -6.74 -13.66 -4.77
N ILE A 30 -7.55 -12.95 -3.99
CA ILE A 30 -9.00 -13.14 -3.95
C ILE A 30 -9.70 -12.05 -4.77
N TYR A 31 -10.49 -12.46 -5.77
CA TYR A 31 -11.25 -11.55 -6.64
C TYR A 31 -12.61 -11.22 -6.02
N LYS A 32 -12.95 -9.93 -6.00
CA LYS A 32 -14.24 -9.43 -5.51
C LYS A 32 -14.87 -8.49 -6.54
N PRO A 33 -16.22 -8.36 -6.56
CA PRO A 33 -16.90 -7.39 -7.41
C PRO A 33 -16.44 -5.97 -7.12
N LEU A 34 -16.38 -5.13 -8.17
CA LEU A 34 -16.08 -3.71 -8.04
C LEU A 34 -17.24 -3.00 -7.31
N PRO A 35 -16.97 -2.15 -6.30
CA PRO A 35 -17.98 -1.25 -5.76
C PRO A 35 -18.61 -0.38 -6.85
N GLN A 36 -19.91 -0.10 -6.75
CA GLN A 36 -20.65 0.65 -7.77
C GLN A 36 -20.07 2.05 -8.04
N ASP A 37 -19.49 2.68 -7.00
CA ASP A 37 -18.99 4.05 -7.05
C ASP A 37 -17.49 4.15 -7.40
N ASP A 38 -16.82 3.02 -7.65
CA ASP A 38 -15.40 3.04 -7.96
C ASP A 38 -15.15 3.38 -9.45
N PRO A 39 -14.32 4.41 -9.75
CA PRO A 39 -13.98 4.75 -11.11
C PRO A 39 -13.12 3.65 -11.73
N GLN A 40 -13.52 3.21 -12.94
CA GLN A 40 -12.84 2.11 -13.64
C GLN A 40 -11.42 2.45 -14.14
N ARG A 41 -11.09 3.74 -14.28
CA ARG A 41 -9.77 4.21 -14.72
C ARG A 41 -9.37 5.49 -14.00
N ARG A 42 -8.08 5.61 -13.68
CA ARG A 42 -7.49 6.81 -13.07
C ARG A 42 -6.16 7.11 -13.73
N LYS A 43 -6.16 8.05 -14.68
CA LYS A 43 -4.97 8.53 -15.38
C LYS A 43 -4.96 10.06 -15.42
N PRO A 44 -4.21 10.73 -14.52
CA PRO A 44 -4.20 12.18 -14.48
C PRO A 44 -3.47 12.76 -15.70
N ASP A 45 -4.09 13.71 -16.39
CA ASP A 45 -3.36 14.59 -17.31
C ASP A 45 -2.54 15.60 -16.50
N ILE A 46 -1.22 15.48 -16.56
CA ILE A 46 -0.25 16.32 -15.84
C ILE A 46 0.41 17.40 -16.71
N THR A 47 -0.13 17.68 -17.90
CA THR A 47 0.41 18.71 -18.82
C THR A 47 0.60 20.04 -18.11
N ARG A 48 -0.38 20.49 -17.32
CA ARG A 48 -0.27 21.74 -16.55
C ARG A 48 0.85 21.72 -15.51
N ALA A 49 1.08 20.59 -14.84
CA ALA A 49 2.13 20.50 -13.83
C ALA A 49 3.52 20.57 -14.47
N LYS A 50 3.70 19.90 -15.62
CA LYS A 50 4.93 19.99 -16.41
C LYS A 50 5.18 21.41 -16.92
N THR A 51 4.17 22.03 -17.53
CA THR A 51 4.33 23.34 -18.19
C THR A 51 4.51 24.49 -17.20
N PHE A 52 3.73 24.52 -16.12
CA PHE A 52 3.69 25.69 -15.23
C PHE A 52 4.53 25.54 -13.97
N LEU A 53 4.84 24.31 -13.56
CA LEU A 53 5.55 24.04 -12.30
C LEU A 53 6.88 23.32 -12.51
N ASP A 54 7.23 22.97 -13.77
CA ASP A 54 8.36 22.07 -14.09
C ASP A 54 8.34 20.78 -13.25
N TRP A 55 7.13 20.30 -12.95
CA TRP A 55 6.93 19.17 -12.05
C TRP A 55 6.58 17.90 -12.82
N SER A 56 7.15 16.78 -12.39
CA SER A 56 6.79 15.43 -12.80
C SER A 56 7.09 14.45 -11.67
N PRO A 57 6.36 13.32 -11.56
CA PRO A 57 6.73 12.26 -10.63
C PRO A 57 8.12 11.72 -10.99
N THR A 58 8.97 11.53 -9.99
CA THR A 58 10.36 11.06 -10.17
C THR A 58 10.61 9.67 -9.59
N VAL A 59 9.68 9.16 -8.78
CA VAL A 59 9.79 7.86 -8.11
C VAL A 59 8.95 6.85 -8.87
N PRO A 60 9.55 5.80 -9.47
CA PRO A 60 8.82 4.71 -10.10
C PRO A 60 7.99 3.90 -9.09
N LEU A 61 6.94 3.23 -9.57
CA LEU A 61 6.06 2.42 -8.71
C LEU A 61 6.83 1.41 -7.85
N GLN A 62 7.75 0.66 -8.45
CA GLN A 62 8.54 -0.36 -7.76
C GLN A 62 9.39 0.20 -6.61
N GLU A 63 10.00 1.36 -6.81
CA GLU A 63 10.77 2.04 -5.77
C GLU A 63 9.85 2.52 -4.64
N GLY A 64 8.73 3.16 -4.98
CA GLY A 64 7.73 3.59 -4.00
C GLY A 64 7.15 2.43 -3.19
N LEU A 65 6.87 1.29 -3.83
CA LEU A 65 6.40 0.07 -3.17
C LEU A 65 7.45 -0.48 -2.19
N LYS A 66 8.72 -0.54 -2.59
CA LYS A 66 9.81 -0.97 -1.70
C LYS A 66 9.87 -0.11 -0.43
N LEU A 67 9.88 1.22 -0.58
CA LEU A 67 9.92 2.15 0.55
C LEU A 67 8.70 1.99 1.46
N THR A 68 7.52 1.79 0.87
CA THR A 68 6.28 1.58 1.60
C THR A 68 6.33 0.28 2.40
N ILE A 69 6.75 -0.83 1.78
CA ILE A 69 6.87 -2.14 2.45
C ILE A 69 7.86 -2.07 3.62
N ASP A 70 9.00 -1.40 3.44
CA ASP A 70 10.01 -1.26 4.48
C ASP A 70 9.49 -0.45 5.68
N ASP A 71 8.75 0.66 5.43
CA ASP A 71 8.06 1.43 6.48
C ASP A 71 7.03 0.57 7.23
N PHE A 72 6.22 -0.23 6.54
CA PHE A 72 5.26 -1.12 7.22
C PHE A 72 5.96 -2.19 8.06
N ARG A 73 7.03 -2.83 7.56
CA ARG A 73 7.83 -3.81 8.32
C ARG A 73 8.36 -3.22 9.62
N ASP A 74 8.90 -2.01 9.54
CA ASP A 74 9.43 -1.28 10.70
C ASP A 74 8.32 -0.91 11.72
N ARG A 75 7.15 -0.46 11.26
CA ARG A 75 5.99 -0.20 12.13
C ARG A 75 5.50 -1.46 12.85
N PHE A 76 5.45 -2.61 12.18
CA PHE A 76 5.06 -3.87 12.80
C PHE A 76 6.11 -4.35 13.83
N ASN A 77 7.40 -4.19 13.53
CA ASN A 77 8.48 -4.55 14.46
C ASN A 77 8.45 -3.70 15.74
N ARG A 78 8.12 -2.40 15.63
CA ARG A 78 7.98 -1.49 16.78
C ARG A 78 6.76 -1.78 17.66
N GLN A 79 5.73 -2.44 17.12
CA GLN A 79 4.54 -2.85 17.88
C GLN A 79 4.72 -4.20 18.59
N GLY A 80 5.80 -4.95 18.29
CA GLY A 80 6.09 -6.27 18.84
C GLY A 80 6.67 -6.30 20.26
N THR A 81 6.81 -5.17 20.97
CA THR A 81 7.44 -5.11 22.30
C THR A 81 6.48 -4.91 23.48
N THR A 82 5.14 -4.98 23.30
CA THR A 82 4.19 -4.81 24.41
C THR A 82 3.09 -5.86 24.41
N THR A 83 3.43 -7.09 24.82
CA THR A 83 2.47 -7.97 25.51
C THR A 83 3.22 -8.90 26.47
N GLU A 84 3.67 -8.38 27.62
CA GLU A 84 3.83 -9.25 28.79
C GLU A 84 2.43 -9.58 29.30
N LEU A 85 2.03 -10.84 29.20
CA LEU A 85 0.89 -11.36 29.94
C LEU A 85 1.31 -11.41 31.42
N PRO A 86 0.60 -10.73 32.35
CA PRO A 86 0.85 -10.96 33.76
C PRO A 86 0.44 -12.41 34.09
N SER A 87 1.45 -13.22 34.38
CA SER A 87 1.31 -14.55 34.93
C SER A 87 0.82 -14.46 36.38
N THR A 88 -0.49 -14.52 36.59
CA THR A 88 -1.03 -14.98 37.86
C THR A 88 -2.22 -15.90 37.63
N LEU A 89 -1.91 -17.20 37.65
CA LEU A 89 -2.81 -18.21 38.16
C LEU A 89 -3.24 -17.80 39.58
N HIS A 90 -4.52 -17.54 39.79
CA HIS A 90 -5.14 -17.84 41.06
C HIS A 90 -6.44 -18.60 40.81
N SER A 91 -6.35 -19.89 41.08
CA SER A 91 -7.48 -20.75 41.41
C SER A 91 -8.29 -20.09 42.51
N VAL A 92 -9.58 -19.91 42.28
CA VAL A 92 -10.56 -19.90 43.37
C VAL A 92 -11.66 -20.88 42.96
N VAL A 93 -11.46 -22.11 43.41
CA VAL A 93 -12.56 -23.00 43.76
C VAL A 93 -13.16 -22.45 45.06
N GLY A 94 -14.48 -22.28 45.08
CA GLY A 94 -15.26 -21.83 46.23
C GLY A 94 -16.70 -21.60 45.83
#